data_AF-A0A7C9AEI8-F1
#
_entry.id   AF-A0A7C9AEI8-F1
#
_cell.length_a   1.000
_cell.length_b   1.000
_cell.length_c   1.000
_cell.angle_alpha   90.00
_cell.angle_beta   90.00
_cell.angle_gamma   90.00
#
_symmetry.space_group_name_H-M   'P 1'
#
loop_
_entity.id
_entity.type
_entity.pdbx_description
1 polymer ?
#
loop_
_entity_poly.entity_id
_entity_poly.type
_entity_poly.pdbx_seq_one_letter_code
_entity_poly.pdbx_strand_id
1 'polypeptide(L)'
;VNLICPLVSFSVLSSMAFQPICLLSLTVLLSWLLTPLGATSNRQSEYFILMKSSLSGNALSDWRTKGESSYCNYTGITCNIQGQVTKVNISGCSLKGSLPPG
;
A
#
# COMPACT_ATOMS: atom_id res chain seq x y z
N VAL A 1 9.90 -49.98 7.21
CA VAL A 1 9.69 -48.63 6.64
C VAL A 1 10.81 -48.41 5.63
N ASN A 2 10.42 -48.00 4.44
CA ASN A 2 11.09 -48.18 3.15
C ASN A 2 12.61 -47.94 3.06
N LEU A 3 13.26 -48.85 2.32
CA LEU A 3 14.52 -48.65 1.62
C LEU A 3 14.33 -47.70 0.43
N ILE A 4 15.40 -47.00 -0.02
CA ILE A 4 15.88 -46.85 -1.41
C ILE A 4 17.15 -45.97 -1.40
N CYS A 5 18.28 -46.57 -1.76
CA CYS A 5 19.41 -45.98 -2.52
C CYS A 5 19.20 -46.34 -4.01
N PRO A 6 20.06 -45.99 -5.00
CA PRO A 6 21.02 -44.88 -5.20
C PRO A 6 20.90 -44.28 -6.64
N LEU A 7 21.82 -43.40 -7.02
CA LEU A 7 22.38 -43.21 -8.38
C LEU A 7 21.46 -43.45 -9.61
N VAL A 8 21.09 -42.36 -10.28
CA VAL A 8 20.87 -42.39 -11.75
C VAL A 8 21.89 -41.48 -12.42
N SER A 9 22.94 -42.14 -12.93
CA SER A 9 23.85 -41.64 -13.96
C SER A 9 23.07 -41.25 -15.23
N PHE A 10 23.60 -40.23 -15.91
CA PHE A 10 23.65 -40.09 -17.37
C PHE A 10 22.57 -40.83 -18.19
N SER A 11 21.38 -40.22 -18.36
CA SER A 11 20.59 -40.37 -19.58
C SER A 11 19.33 -39.50 -19.54
N VAL A 12 19.48 -38.17 -19.53
CA VAL A 12 18.41 -37.30 -20.06
C VAL A 12 19.03 -36.19 -20.91
N LEU A 13 19.83 -36.59 -21.91
CA LEU A 13 19.86 -35.85 -23.16
C LEU A 13 18.60 -36.24 -23.94
N SER A 14 17.45 -35.76 -23.48
CA SER A 14 16.26 -35.64 -24.30
C SER A 14 15.35 -34.61 -23.66
N SER A 15 15.05 -33.60 -24.45
CA SER A 15 13.92 -32.70 -24.26
C SER A 15 14.10 -31.67 -23.16
N MET A 16 14.55 -30.52 -23.62
CA MET A 16 14.28 -29.18 -23.09
C MET A 16 12.74 -28.97 -22.98
N ALA A 17 12.09 -29.71 -22.08
CA ALA A 17 10.65 -29.66 -21.86
C ALA A 17 10.29 -29.36 -20.40
N PHE A 18 11.30 -29.26 -19.52
CA PHE A 18 11.15 -28.74 -18.15
C PHE A 18 11.37 -27.23 -18.03
N GLN A 19 11.91 -26.61 -19.09
CA GLN A 19 12.15 -25.16 -19.12
C GLN A 19 10.89 -24.30 -18.98
N PRO A 20 9.73 -24.59 -19.63
CA PRO A 20 8.58 -23.69 -19.51
C PRO A 20 7.89 -23.83 -18.14
N ILE A 21 7.83 -25.02 -17.56
CA ILE A 21 7.08 -25.28 -16.31
C ILE A 21 7.78 -24.63 -15.11
N CYS A 22 9.10 -24.76 -15.00
CA CYS A 22 9.87 -24.09 -13.95
C CYS A 22 9.82 -22.57 -14.09
N LEU A 23 9.94 -22.03 -15.33
CA LEU A 23 9.83 -20.59 -15.57
C LEU A 23 8.45 -20.05 -15.22
N LEU A 24 7.37 -20.78 -15.55
CA LEU A 24 6.01 -20.42 -15.15
C LEU A 24 5.82 -20.44 -13.63
N SER A 25 6.39 -21.43 -12.92
CA SER A 25 6.30 -21.48 -11.46
C SER A 25 7.05 -20.32 -10.78
N LEU A 26 8.20 -19.91 -11.35
CA LEU A 26 9.03 -18.83 -10.81
C LEU A 26 8.40 -17.46 -11.08
N THR A 27 7.80 -17.24 -12.26
CA THR A 27 7.11 -15.98 -12.59
C THR A 27 5.83 -15.80 -11.78
N VAL A 28 5.11 -16.89 -11.48
CA VAL A 28 4.00 -16.87 -10.54
C VAL A 28 4.52 -16.50 -9.15
N LEU A 29 5.56 -17.16 -8.62
CA LEU A 29 6.12 -16.80 -7.30
C LEU A 29 6.55 -15.32 -7.22
N LEU A 30 7.22 -14.81 -8.26
CA LEU A 30 7.67 -13.43 -8.32
C LEU A 30 6.51 -12.44 -8.40
N SER A 31 5.43 -12.77 -9.12
CA SER A 31 4.24 -11.92 -9.22
C SER A 31 3.50 -11.75 -7.88
N TRP A 32 3.57 -12.75 -7.01
CA TRP A 32 3.03 -12.67 -5.65
C TRP A 32 3.97 -11.89 -4.71
N LEU A 33 5.27 -11.89 -5.01
CA LEU A 33 6.26 -11.08 -4.30
C LEU A 33 6.21 -9.59 -4.71
N LEU A 34 5.79 -9.30 -5.94
CA LEU A 34 5.65 -7.94 -6.48
C LEU A 34 4.33 -7.25 -6.12
N THR A 35 3.46 -7.85 -5.30
CA THR A 35 2.31 -7.10 -4.78
C THR A 35 2.82 -5.87 -4.04
N PRO A 36 2.38 -4.65 -4.42
CA PRO A 36 2.91 -3.42 -3.83
C PRO A 36 2.59 -3.40 -2.33
N LEU A 37 3.65 -3.44 -1.51
CA LEU A 37 3.55 -3.26 -0.07
C LEU A 37 3.30 -1.77 0.19
N GLY A 38 2.03 -1.39 0.30
CA GLY A 38 1.63 -0.07 0.75
C GLY A 38 1.07 0.82 -0.36
N ALA A 39 -0.25 0.78 -0.51
CA ALA A 39 -1.01 1.86 -1.13
C ALA A 39 -2.34 2.09 -0.40
N THR A 40 -2.33 2.13 0.95
CA THR A 40 -3.47 2.67 1.71
C THR A 40 -3.61 4.19 1.51
N SER A 41 -2.59 4.83 0.92
CA SER A 41 -2.57 6.26 0.61
C SER A 41 -3.76 6.71 -0.25
N ASN A 42 -4.28 5.85 -1.13
CA ASN A 42 -5.33 6.26 -2.07
C ASN A 42 -6.67 6.51 -1.35
N ARG A 43 -7.11 5.58 -0.49
CA ARG A 43 -8.35 5.75 0.30
C ARG A 43 -8.29 6.92 1.28
N GLN A 44 -7.14 7.12 1.92
CA GLN A 44 -6.94 8.24 2.83
C GLN A 44 -6.95 9.58 2.08
N SER A 45 -6.41 9.61 0.86
CA SER A 45 -6.36 10.83 0.06
C SER A 45 -7.72 11.40 -0.29
N GLU A 46 -8.65 10.56 -0.72
CA GLU A 46 -10.01 10.97 -1.11
C GLU A 46 -10.77 11.55 0.08
N TYR A 47 -10.67 10.92 1.26
CA TYR A 47 -11.34 11.40 2.46
C TYR A 47 -10.84 12.79 2.91
N PHE A 48 -9.53 13.01 2.85
CA PHE A 48 -8.93 14.30 3.19
C PHE A 48 -9.29 15.41 2.18
N ILE A 49 -9.41 15.07 0.89
CA ILE A 49 -9.91 15.99 -0.14
C ILE A 49 -11.35 16.39 0.17
N LEU A 50 -12.21 15.41 0.49
CA LEU A 50 -13.60 15.67 0.87
C LEU A 50 -13.67 16.55 2.12
N MET A 51 -12.94 16.20 3.18
CA MET A 51 -12.91 16.97 4.43
C MET A 51 -12.47 18.42 4.20
N LYS A 52 -11.41 18.63 3.39
CA LYS A 52 -10.94 19.96 3.01
C LYS A 52 -11.96 20.75 2.18
N SER A 53 -12.76 20.08 1.36
CA SER A 53 -13.82 20.72 0.56
C SER A 53 -15.07 21.06 1.39
N SER A 54 -15.38 20.23 2.40
CA SER A 54 -16.60 20.36 3.22
C SER A 54 -16.41 21.25 4.45
N LEU A 55 -15.16 21.46 4.89
CA LEU A 55 -14.81 22.34 6.00
C LEU A 55 -14.12 23.62 5.53
N SER A 56 -14.50 24.74 6.11
CA SER A 56 -13.88 26.05 5.91
C SER A 56 -13.32 26.60 7.22
N GLY A 57 -12.21 27.33 7.15
CA GLY A 57 -11.53 27.90 8.31
C GLY A 57 -10.03 28.01 8.11
N ASN A 58 -9.40 28.95 8.80
CA ASN A 58 -7.96 29.22 8.64
C ASN A 58 -7.08 28.06 9.15
N ALA A 59 -7.61 27.25 10.06
CA ALA A 59 -6.87 26.13 10.66
C ALA A 59 -6.55 24.97 9.71
N LEU A 60 -7.20 24.90 8.54
CA LEU A 60 -6.84 23.93 7.49
C LEU A 60 -6.01 24.58 6.37
N SER A 61 -5.56 25.83 6.48
CA SER A 61 -4.95 26.58 5.36
C SER A 61 -3.73 25.89 4.73
N ASP A 62 -2.99 25.12 5.52
CA ASP A 62 -1.84 24.30 5.15
C ASP A 62 -2.21 22.94 4.53
N TRP A 63 -3.46 22.49 4.65
CA TRP A 63 -3.93 21.26 4.03
C TRP A 63 -4.06 21.47 2.51
N ARG A 64 -3.20 20.78 1.74
CA ARG A 64 -3.18 20.85 0.27
C ARG A 64 -3.96 19.68 -0.33
N THR A 65 -4.70 19.94 -1.41
CA THR A 65 -5.53 18.91 -2.09
C THR A 65 -4.76 18.12 -3.13
N LYS A 66 -3.48 18.43 -3.39
CA LYS A 66 -2.70 17.84 -4.48
C LYS A 66 -1.36 17.30 -3.97
N GLY A 67 -1.25 15.96 -4.00
CA GLY A 67 -0.11 15.11 -4.40
C GLY A 67 1.33 15.37 -3.94
N GLU A 68 1.68 16.51 -3.38
CA GLU A 68 3.07 16.92 -3.19
C GLU A 68 3.53 16.85 -1.73
N SER A 69 2.60 16.65 -0.78
CA SER A 69 2.91 16.55 0.65
C SER A 69 2.13 15.42 1.30
N SER A 70 2.81 14.61 2.10
CA SER A 70 2.18 13.61 2.95
C SER A 70 1.22 14.30 3.92
N TYR A 71 0.01 13.77 4.10
CA TYR A 71 -1.00 14.25 5.08
C TYR A 71 -0.44 14.41 6.48
N CYS A 72 0.63 13.67 6.80
CA CYS A 72 1.34 13.73 8.08
C CYS A 72 1.95 15.11 8.39
N ASN A 73 2.12 15.97 7.38
CA ASN A 73 2.65 17.32 7.57
C ASN A 73 1.56 18.35 7.86
N TYR A 74 0.28 17.97 7.82
CA TYR A 74 -0.82 18.88 8.04
C TYR A 74 -1.05 19.13 9.52
N THR A 75 -1.39 20.37 9.86
CA THR A 75 -1.74 20.77 11.22
C THR A 75 -2.87 19.90 11.75
N GLY A 76 -2.65 19.31 12.93
CA GLY A 76 -3.61 18.44 13.60
C GLY A 76 -3.56 16.97 13.15
N ILE A 77 -2.71 16.58 12.19
CA ILE A 77 -2.61 15.20 11.74
C ILE A 77 -1.46 14.47 12.43
N THR A 78 -1.71 13.23 12.85
CA THR A 78 -0.68 12.33 13.37
C THR A 78 -0.66 11.06 12.53
N CYS A 79 0.54 10.65 12.13
CA CYS A 79 0.76 9.41 11.41
C CYS A 79 1.57 8.40 12.22
N ASN A 80 1.44 7.13 11.88
CA ASN A 80 2.34 6.08 12.34
C ASN A 80 3.68 6.11 11.57
N ILE A 81 4.60 5.21 11.96
CA ILE A 81 5.91 5.05 11.31
C ILE A 81 5.84 4.63 9.83
N GLN A 82 4.68 4.14 9.38
CA GLN A 82 4.43 3.72 8.00
C GLN A 82 3.80 4.85 7.17
N GLY A 83 3.63 6.05 7.74
CA GLY A 83 3.05 7.21 7.05
C GLY A 83 1.53 7.16 6.92
N GLN A 84 0.84 6.32 7.69
CA GLN A 84 -0.62 6.24 7.71
C GLN A 84 -1.19 7.13 8.81
N VAL A 85 -2.25 7.86 8.51
CA VAL A 85 -2.94 8.70 9.50
C VAL A 85 -3.57 7.83 10.60
N THR A 86 -3.23 8.10 11.86
CA THR A 86 -3.79 7.44 13.05
C THR A 86 -4.64 8.37 13.91
N LYS A 87 -4.47 9.69 13.77
CA LYS A 87 -5.24 10.68 14.52
C LYS A 87 -5.41 11.96 13.72
N VAL A 88 -6.60 12.54 13.82
CA VAL A 88 -6.95 13.88 13.34
C VAL A 88 -7.43 14.68 14.54
N ASN A 89 -6.75 15.79 14.85
CA ASN A 89 -7.09 16.68 15.96
C ASN A 89 -7.35 18.10 15.46
N ILE A 90 -8.63 18.40 15.26
CA ILE A 90 -9.13 19.71 14.83
C ILE A 90 -9.97 20.37 15.94
N SER A 91 -9.81 19.91 17.19
CA SER A 91 -10.50 20.48 18.35
C SER A 91 -10.06 21.92 18.58
N GLY A 92 -11.01 22.81 18.88
CA GLY A 92 -10.70 24.23 19.15
C GLY A 92 -10.37 25.04 17.89
N CYS A 93 -10.36 24.43 16.71
CA CYS A 93 -10.30 25.15 15.45
C CYS A 93 -11.69 25.75 15.13
N SER A 94 -11.74 27.04 14.79
CA SER A 94 -12.98 27.70 14.33
C SER A 94 -13.32 27.26 12.90
N LEU A 95 -13.84 26.05 12.76
CA LEU A 95 -14.24 25.45 11.49
C LEU A 95 -15.73 25.60 11.26
N LYS A 96 -16.13 25.74 10.00
CA LYS A 96 -17.53 25.73 9.55
C LYS A 96 -17.73 24.69 8.48
N GLY A 97 -18.87 23.99 8.51
CA GLY A 97 -19.24 22.96 7.56
C GLY A 97 -19.57 21.64 8.24
N SER A 98 -19.60 20.56 7.46
CA SER A 98 -19.94 19.22 7.93
C SER A 98 -18.84 18.23 7.56
N LEU A 99 -18.62 17.24 8.42
CA LEU A 99 -17.70 16.14 8.12
C LEU A 99 -18.31 15.20 7.08
N PRO A 100 -17.53 14.72 6.09
CA PRO A 100 -17.99 13.69 5.18
C PRO A 100 -18.20 12.35 5.90
N PRO A 101 -19.12 11.49 5.41
CA PRO A 101 -19.32 10.15 5.96
C PRO A 101 -18.05 9.31 5.85
N GLY A 102 -17.77 8.50 6.88
CA GLY A 102 -16.58 7.65 6.99
C GLY A 102 -16.77 6.23 6.47
#